data_AF-A0A0F0GLK4-F1
#
_entry.id   AF-A0A0F0GLK4-F1
#
_cell.length_a   1.000
_cell.length_b   1.000
_cell.length_c   1.000
_cell.angle_alpha   90.00
_cell.angle_beta   90.00
_cell.angle_gamma   90.00
#
_symmetry.space_group_name_H-M   'P 1'
#
loop_
_entity.id
_entity.type
_entity.pdbx_description
1 polymer ?
#
loop_
_entity_poly.entity_id
_entity_poly.type
_entity_poly.pdbx_seq_one_letter_code
_entity_poly.pdbx_strand_id
1 'polypeptide(L)'
;MYLVHARLRTIPPAHVPDDLRETARAGLRPRDRVEHLAVHPQSAEHFTLGFFLLSDSLEEAERQAESVCRRLLGARALPPARLLDVGVPLMPMAVRELRSG
;
A
#
# COMPACT_ATOMS: atom_id res chain seq x y z
N MET A 1 -10.80 4.19 -12.00
CA MET A 1 -9.74 3.39 -11.36
C MET A 1 -8.82 4.34 -10.61
N TYR A 2 -8.47 4.01 -9.36
CA TYR A 2 -7.57 4.78 -8.52
C TYR A 2 -6.35 3.96 -8.13
N LEU A 3 -5.17 4.58 -8.11
CA LEU A 3 -3.98 4.00 -7.50
C LEU A 3 -3.85 4.54 -6.07
N VAL A 4 -3.99 3.66 -5.08
CA VAL A 4 -3.86 4.02 -3.67
C VAL A 4 -2.63 3.31 -3.09
N HIS A 5 -1.78 4.06 -2.40
CA HIS A 5 -0.64 3.54 -1.68
C HIS A 5 -0.97 3.36 -0.20
N ALA A 6 -0.71 2.16 0.32
CA ALA A 6 -0.66 1.91 1.75
C ALA A 6 0.80 1.76 2.17
N ARG A 7 1.25 2.61 3.09
CA ARG A 7 2.61 2.57 3.63
C ARG A 7 2.62 1.78 4.93
N LEU A 8 3.52 0.80 5.04
CA LEU A 8 3.62 -0.04 6.21
C LEU A 8 5.06 -0.06 6.74
N ARG A 9 5.18 -0.26 8.05
CA ARG A 9 6.45 -0.56 8.72
C ARG A 9 6.32 -1.83 9.53
N THR A 10 7.22 -2.79 9.34
CA THR A 10 7.25 -4.02 10.13
C THR A 10 7.48 -3.72 11.61
N ILE A 11 7.06 -4.64 12.46
CA ILE A 11 7.32 -4.61 13.90
C ILE A 11 8.50 -5.55 14.15
N PRO A 12 9.64 -5.07 14.69
CA PRO A 12 10.77 -5.93 15.01
C PRO A 12 10.35 -7.12 15.89
N PRO A 13 10.91 -8.32 15.66
CA PRO A 13 12.04 -8.62 14.78
C PRO A 13 11.66 -8.95 13.31
N ALA A 14 10.44 -8.63 12.87
CA ALA A 14 9.99 -8.95 11.52
C ALA A 14 10.63 -8.06 10.45
N HIS A 15 10.92 -8.65 9.30
CA HIS A 15 11.41 -7.98 8.10
C HIS A 15 10.43 -8.16 6.94
N VAL A 16 10.60 -7.35 5.90
CA VAL A 16 9.87 -7.51 4.64
C VAL A 16 10.29 -8.82 3.97
N PRO A 17 9.37 -9.77 3.72
CA PRO A 17 9.71 -11.03 3.07
C PRO A 17 9.80 -10.89 1.55
N ASP A 18 10.59 -11.75 0.91
CA ASP A 18 10.79 -11.72 -0.55
C ASP A 18 9.50 -12.07 -1.34
N ASP A 19 8.63 -12.89 -0.76
CA ASP A 19 7.36 -13.35 -1.33
C ASP A 19 6.14 -12.49 -0.90
N LEU A 20 6.39 -11.28 -0.41
CA LEU A 20 5.36 -10.38 0.10
C LEU A 20 4.23 -10.13 -0.91
N ARG A 21 4.56 -10.07 -2.20
CA ARG A 21 3.58 -9.82 -3.26
C ARG A 21 2.64 -10.99 -3.43
N GLU A 22 3.17 -12.20 -3.47
CA GLU A 22 2.44 -13.44 -3.66
C GLU A 22 1.51 -13.70 -2.47
N THR A 23 2.03 -13.54 -1.25
CA THR A 23 1.26 -13.70 0.00
C THR A 23 0.15 -12.65 0.13
N ALA A 24 0.45 -11.37 -0.12
CA ALA A 24 -0.56 -10.32 -0.10
C ALA A 24 -1.63 -10.54 -1.18
N ARG A 25 -1.23 -10.93 -2.40
CA ARG A 25 -2.15 -11.21 -3.51
C ARG A 25 -3.05 -12.40 -3.22
N ALA A 26 -2.53 -13.47 -2.63
CA ALA A 26 -3.32 -14.64 -2.23
C ALA A 26 -4.41 -14.30 -1.18
N GLY A 27 -4.19 -13.25 -0.38
CA GLY A 27 -5.17 -12.75 0.59
C GLY A 27 -6.25 -11.83 0.00
N LEU A 28 -6.16 -11.44 -1.27
CA LEU A 28 -7.17 -10.61 -1.93
C LEU A 28 -8.45 -11.42 -2.25
N ARG A 29 -9.57 -10.73 -2.31
CA ARG A 29 -10.91 -11.26 -2.57
C ARG A 29 -11.54 -10.47 -3.72
N PRO A 30 -12.42 -11.06 -4.54
CA PRO A 30 -13.10 -10.34 -5.62
C PRO A 30 -13.82 -9.07 -5.16
N ARG A 31 -14.43 -9.11 -3.96
CA ARG A 31 -15.11 -7.96 -3.34
C ARG A 31 -14.18 -6.80 -2.97
N ASP A 32 -12.87 -7.00 -2.96
CA ASP A 32 -11.92 -5.93 -2.68
C ASP A 32 -11.75 -4.99 -3.87
N ARG A 33 -12.22 -5.38 -5.07
CA ARG A 33 -12.15 -4.62 -6.33
C ARG A 33 -10.73 -4.16 -6.70
N VAL A 34 -9.73 -4.95 -6.29
CA VAL A 34 -8.31 -4.75 -6.64
C VAL A 34 -8.02 -5.47 -7.95
N GLU A 35 -7.78 -4.70 -9.01
CA GLU A 35 -7.40 -5.22 -10.33
C GLU A 35 -5.91 -5.56 -10.39
N HIS A 36 -5.08 -4.78 -9.70
CA HIS A 36 -3.64 -4.99 -9.62
C HIS A 36 -3.08 -4.62 -8.25
N LEU A 37 -2.10 -5.40 -7.79
CA LEU A 37 -1.33 -5.16 -6.58
C LEU A 37 0.15 -5.02 -6.94
N ALA A 38 0.71 -3.84 -6.65
CA ALA A 38 2.13 -3.57 -6.67
C ALA A 38 2.69 -3.65 -5.24
N VAL A 39 3.94 -4.09 -5.11
CA VAL A 39 4.65 -4.11 -3.82
C VAL A 39 6.01 -3.45 -4.02
N HIS A 40 6.33 -2.51 -3.15
CA HIS A 40 7.57 -1.74 -3.19
C HIS A 40 8.25 -1.77 -1.81
N PRO A 41 9.17 -2.71 -1.56
CA PRO A 41 10.06 -2.64 -0.41
C PRO A 41 10.96 -1.41 -0.54
N GLN A 42 11.08 -0.60 0.51
CA GLN A 42 12.03 0.51 0.57
C GLN A 42 13.22 0.22 1.49
N SER A 43 13.03 -0.65 2.48
CA SER A 43 14.08 -1.15 3.36
C SER A 43 13.66 -2.48 3.99
N ALA A 44 14.50 -3.05 4.85
CA ALA A 44 14.17 -4.27 5.58
C ALA A 44 12.91 -4.14 6.47
N GLU A 45 12.54 -2.91 6.84
CA GLU A 45 11.38 -2.64 7.71
C GLU A 45 10.24 -1.91 6.99
N HIS A 46 10.47 -1.26 5.85
CA HIS A 46 9.47 -0.40 5.21
C HIS A 46 9.08 -0.96 3.84
N PHE A 47 7.76 -1.00 3.60
CA PHE A 47 7.20 -1.39 2.32
C PHE A 47 5.92 -0.61 2.01
N THR A 48 5.63 -0.44 0.72
CA THR A 48 4.36 0.09 0.22
C THR A 48 3.61 -0.98 -0.56
N LEU A 49 2.31 -1.07 -0.33
CA LEU A 49 1.36 -1.79 -1.18
C LEU A 49 0.64 -0.78 -2.07
N GLY A 50 0.72 -0.95 -3.39
CA GLY A 50 0.00 -0.16 -4.37
C GLY A 50 -1.23 -0.89 -4.89
N PHE A 51 -2.42 -0.38 -4.60
CA PHE A 51 -3.69 -0.96 -5.02
C PHE A 51 -4.27 -0.19 -6.19
N PHE A 52 -4.49 -0.89 -7.31
CA PHE A 52 -5.27 -0.37 -8.44
C PHE A 52 -6.73 -0.80 -8.25
N LEU A 53 -7.57 0.14 -7.83
CA LEU A 53 -8.94 -0.11 -7.38
C LEU A 53 -9.99 0.42 -8.35
N LEU A 54 -11.02 -0.39 -8.60
CA LEU A 54 -12.27 0.07 -9.20
C LEU A 54 -13.20 0.57 -8.09
N SER A 55 -13.52 1.86 -8.14
CA SER A 55 -14.29 2.57 -7.11
C SER A 55 -14.98 3.77 -7.75
N ASP A 56 -16.11 4.18 -7.20
CA ASP A 56 -16.91 5.31 -7.69
C ASP A 56 -16.33 6.66 -7.21
N SER A 57 -15.49 6.62 -6.17
CA SER A 57 -14.78 7.78 -5.65
C SER A 57 -13.38 7.44 -5.11
N LEU A 58 -12.54 8.48 -5.00
CA LEU A 58 -11.21 8.38 -4.37
C LEU A 58 -11.33 7.98 -2.90
N GLU A 59 -12.22 8.62 -2.16
CA GLU A 59 -12.42 8.38 -0.73
C GLU A 59 -12.84 6.93 -0.45
N GLU A 60 -13.70 6.35 -1.30
CA GLU A 60 -14.04 4.93 -1.23
C GLU A 60 -12.85 4.03 -1.55
N ALA A 61 -12.03 4.38 -2.55
CA ALA A 61 -10.83 3.61 -2.87
C ALA A 61 -9.83 3.59 -1.71
N GLU A 62 -9.63 4.73 -1.04
CA GLU A 62 -8.73 4.84 0.12
C GLU A 62 -9.25 4.02 1.30
N ARG A 63 -10.54 4.13 1.64
CA ARG A 63 -11.18 3.28 2.66
C ARG A 63 -11.06 1.80 2.33
N GLN A 64 -11.24 1.42 1.06
CA GLN A 64 -11.15 0.04 0.62
C GLN A 64 -9.71 -0.49 0.76
N ALA A 65 -8.70 0.27 0.32
CA ALA A 65 -7.29 -0.09 0.50
C ALA A 65 -6.92 -0.27 1.98
N GLU A 66 -7.38 0.64 2.84
CA GLU A 66 -7.13 0.58 4.28
C GLU A 66 -7.78 -0.66 4.92
N SER A 67 -9.04 -0.95 4.56
CA SER A 67 -9.77 -2.15 4.98
C SER A 67 -9.08 -3.45 4.56
N VAL A 68 -8.60 -3.51 3.31
CA VAL A 68 -7.80 -4.64 2.80
C VAL A 68 -6.53 -4.81 3.62
N CYS A 69 -5.77 -3.74 3.87
CA CYS A 69 -4.54 -3.80 4.65
C CYS A 69 -4.79 -4.33 6.07
N ARG A 70 -5.78 -3.78 6.79
CA ARG A 70 -6.14 -4.25 8.13
C ARG A 70 -6.51 -5.73 8.14
N ARG A 71 -7.27 -6.17 7.14
CA ARG A 71 -7.66 -7.58 7.01
C ARG A 71 -6.48 -8.49 6.72
N LEU A 72 -5.57 -8.11 5.82
CA LEU A 72 -4.38 -8.89 5.50
C LEU A 72 -3.45 -9.02 6.73
N LEU A 73 -3.30 -7.93 7.50
CA LEU A 73 -2.57 -7.95 8.79
C LEU A 73 -3.23 -8.90 9.79
N GLY A 74 -4.56 -8.81 9.98
CA GLY A 74 -5.31 -9.70 10.88
C GLY A 74 -5.26 -11.17 10.48
N ALA A 75 -5.21 -11.45 9.17
CA ALA A 75 -5.09 -12.81 8.62
C ALA A 75 -3.64 -13.32 8.55
N ARG A 76 -2.64 -12.51 8.96
CA ARG A 76 -1.20 -12.82 8.84
C ARG A 76 -0.75 -13.10 7.40
N ALA A 77 -1.43 -12.52 6.42
CA ALA A 77 -1.01 -12.51 5.01
C ALA A 77 0.04 -11.43 4.72
N LEU A 78 0.41 -10.64 5.72
CA LEU A 78 1.50 -9.67 5.73
C LEU A 78 2.37 -9.95 6.97
N PRO A 79 3.66 -9.57 6.97
CA PRO A 79 4.46 -9.59 8.18
C PRO A 79 3.80 -8.73 9.27
N PRO A 80 4.05 -9.02 10.57
CA PRO A 80 3.64 -8.12 11.64
C PRO A 80 4.10 -6.69 11.34
N ALA A 81 3.16 -5.79 11.14
CA ALA A 81 3.43 -4.44 10.68
C ALA A 81 2.37 -3.44 11.17
N ARG A 82 2.76 -2.17 11.21
CA ARG A 82 1.88 -1.03 11.43
C ARG A 82 1.58 -0.37 10.10
N LEU A 83 0.30 -0.14 9.82
CA LEU A 83 -0.15 0.72 8.73
C LEU A 83 0.11 2.19 9.12
N LEU A 84 0.93 2.88 8.34
CA LEU A 84 1.35 4.25 8.61
C LEU A 84 0.43 5.27 7.95
N ASP A 85 0.06 5.01 6.70
CA ASP A 85 -0.69 5.94 5.87
C ASP A 85 -1.38 5.18 4.71
N VAL A 86 -2.49 5.73 4.23
CA VAL A 86 -3.21 5.26 3.03
C VAL A 86 -3.69 6.47 2.25
N GLY A 87 -3.28 6.56 0.99
CA GLY A 87 -3.72 7.65 0.12
C GLY A 87 -3.18 7.52 -1.30
N VAL A 88 -3.68 8.36 -2.20
CA VAL A 88 -3.06 8.49 -3.53
C VAL A 88 -1.63 9.01 -3.42
N PRO A 89 -0.69 8.51 -4.24
CA PRO A 89 0.62 9.13 -4.36
C PRO A 89 0.45 10.55 -4.90
N LEU A 90 0.61 11.53 -4.01
CA LEU A 90 0.75 12.91 -4.43
C LEU A 90 2.13 13.08 -5.06
N MET A 91 2.16 13.49 -6.32
CA MET A 91 3.39 14.02 -6.89
C MET A 91 3.79 15.22 -6.02
N PRO A 92 5.06 15.35 -5.59
CA PRO A 92 5.51 16.59 -4.99
C PRO A 92 5.13 17.71 -5.95
N MET A 93 4.39 18.71 -5.46
CA MET A 93 4.22 19.97 -6.19
C MET A 93 5.63 20.40 -6.55
N ALA A 94 5.95 20.41 -7.85
CA ALA A 94 7.31 20.64 -8.32
C ALA A 94 7.90 21.83 -7.55
N VAL A 95 8.96 21.56 -6.78
CA VAL A 95 9.77 22.63 -6.19
C VAL A 95 10.16 23.49 -7.36
N ARG A 96 9.59 24.71 -7.43
CA ARG A 96 9.99 25.72 -8.41
C ARG A 96 11.50 25.75 -8.37
N GLU A 97 12.15 25.39 -9.48
CA GLU A 97 13.59 25.55 -9.62
C GLU A 97 13.90 27.03 -9.33
N LEU A 98 14.38 27.31 -8.11
CA LEU A 98 15.11 28.54 -7.84
C LEU A 98 16.43 28.40 -8.59
N ARG A 99 16.38 28.67 -9.90
CA ARG A 99 17.57 29.02 -10.66
C ARG A 99 17.95 30.41 -10.19
N SER A 100 18.82 30.46 -9.18
CA SER A 100 19.64 31.64 -8.92
C SER A 100 20.54 31.83 -10.14
N GLY A 101 20.18 32.81 -10.98
CA GLY A 101 21.10 33.46 -11.90
C GLY A 101 21.75 34.65 -11.21
#